data_AF-I3S137-F1
#
_entry.id   AF-I3S137-F1
#
_cell.length_a   1.000
_cell.length_b   1.000
_cell.length_c   1.000
_cell.angle_alpha   90.00
_cell.angle_beta   90.00
_cell.angle_gamma   90.00
#
_symmetry.space_group_name_H-M   'P 1'
#
loop_
_entity.id
_entity.type
_entity.pdbx_description
1 polymer ?
#
loop_
_entity_poly.entity_id
_entity_poly.type
_entity_poly.pdbx_seq_one_letter_code
_entity_poly.pdbx_strand_id
1 'polypeptide(L)'
;MVKKSKKSKSKRVPLKKKYKIIKKVKEHKKKQAKEAKKLTLNGKKKVEKDPGIPNDWPFKEQELKALEARRARAIDELEQKKADRKERARKRKLGLQEDDDSSKVVVSDTKDFATVGKTRDTSDRAFYKDLVKVIEASDVLLEVLDARDPLGTRCIDIEKMVMKMGPDKHLVLLLNKIDLVPREL
;
A
#
# COMPACT_ATOMS: atom_id res chain seq x y z
N MET A 1 -25.79 31.23 52.02
CA MET A 1 -24.92 30.17 51.44
C MET A 1 -25.77 28.96 51.06
N VAL A 2 -25.82 28.60 49.77
CA VAL A 2 -26.66 27.48 49.30
C VAL A 2 -26.11 26.16 49.86
N LYS A 3 -26.92 25.45 50.64
CA LYS A 3 -26.56 24.17 51.25
C LYS A 3 -26.31 23.14 50.14
N LYS A 4 -25.05 22.82 49.85
CA LYS A 4 -24.69 21.74 48.90
C LYS A 4 -25.37 20.45 49.34
N SER A 5 -26.13 19.85 48.42
CA SER A 5 -26.80 18.55 48.60
C SER A 5 -25.82 17.51 49.14
N LYS A 6 -26.08 17.02 50.36
CA LYS A 6 -25.24 16.03 51.05
C LYS A 6 -25.20 14.64 50.36
N LYS A 7 -25.84 14.48 49.19
CA LYS A 7 -25.99 13.20 48.48
C LYS A 7 -25.35 13.16 47.07
N SER A 8 -24.57 14.16 46.66
CA SER A 8 -23.92 14.09 45.34
C SER A 8 -22.81 13.04 45.32
N LYS A 9 -22.97 11.98 44.52
CA LYS A 9 -21.92 10.98 44.32
C LYS A 9 -20.71 11.63 43.64
N SER A 10 -19.51 11.33 44.13
CA SER A 10 -18.27 11.79 43.52
C SER A 10 -18.08 11.18 42.13
N LYS A 11 -17.68 12.00 41.16
CA LYS A 11 -17.27 11.54 39.81
C LYS A 11 -15.87 10.90 39.83
N ARG A 12 -15.14 10.97 40.95
CA ARG A 12 -13.81 10.39 41.09
C ARG A 12 -13.89 8.87 41.07
N VAL A 13 -13.16 8.26 40.14
CA VAL A 13 -13.09 6.80 39.99
C VAL A 13 -11.87 6.27 40.73
N PRO A 14 -12.02 5.35 41.70
CA PRO A 14 -10.89 4.65 42.31
C PRO A 14 -10.07 3.88 41.27
N LEU A 15 -8.75 3.84 41.44
CA LEU A 15 -7.83 3.13 40.55
C LEU A 15 -8.24 1.66 40.33
N LYS A 16 -8.65 0.96 41.40
CA LYS A 16 -9.18 -0.42 41.32
C LYS A 16 -10.35 -0.55 40.34
N LYS A 17 -11.28 0.41 40.32
CA LYS A 17 -12.41 0.41 39.37
C LYS A 17 -11.93 0.71 37.95
N LYS A 18 -11.00 1.65 37.77
CA LYS A 18 -10.41 1.98 36.47
C LYS A 18 -9.74 0.76 35.83
N TYR A 19 -8.85 0.06 36.55
CA TYR A 19 -8.19 -1.13 36.02
C TYR A 19 -9.16 -2.30 35.76
N LYS A 20 -10.20 -2.47 36.60
CA LYS A 20 -11.26 -3.46 36.37
C LYS A 20 -12.04 -3.18 35.09
N ILE A 21 -12.37 -1.91 34.80
CA ILE A 21 -13.05 -1.50 33.57
C ILE A 21 -12.15 -1.78 32.36
N ILE A 22 -10.88 -1.38 32.41
CA ILE A 22 -9.92 -1.61 31.32
C ILE A 22 -9.80 -3.11 31.01
N LYS A 23 -9.66 -3.95 32.05
CA LYS A 23 -9.60 -5.40 31.89
C LYS A 23 -10.86 -5.97 31.23
N LYS A 24 -12.04 -5.56 31.69
CA LYS A 24 -13.33 -5.99 31.10
C LYS A 24 -13.48 -5.57 29.64
N VAL A 25 -13.13 -4.32 29.31
CA VAL A 25 -13.19 -3.83 27.92
C VAL A 25 -12.22 -4.61 27.03
N LYS A 26 -11.01 -4.89 27.52
CA LYS A 26 -10.01 -5.70 26.79
C LYS A 26 -10.52 -7.12 26.54
N GLU A 27 -11.09 -7.77 27.55
CA GLU A 27 -11.68 -9.11 27.42
C GLU A 27 -12.85 -9.12 26.44
N HIS A 28 -13.73 -8.12 26.51
CA HIS A 28 -14.87 -7.97 25.60
C HIS A 28 -14.41 -7.80 24.15
N LYS A 29 -13.48 -6.88 23.88
CA LYS A 29 -12.91 -6.68 22.54
C LYS A 29 -12.21 -7.95 22.03
N LYS A 30 -11.51 -8.68 22.91
CA LYS A 30 -10.88 -9.96 22.56
C LYS A 30 -11.92 -11.02 22.19
N LYS A 31 -13.06 -11.06 22.88
CA LYS A 31 -14.19 -11.97 22.56
C LYS A 31 -14.84 -11.59 21.22
N GLN A 32 -15.17 -10.32 21.01
CA GLN A 32 -15.72 -9.83 19.74
C GLN A 32 -14.80 -10.13 18.55
N ALA A 33 -13.48 -9.97 18.70
CA ALA A 33 -12.53 -10.31 17.65
C ALA A 33 -12.51 -11.81 17.33
N LYS A 34 -12.65 -12.68 18.33
CA LYS A 34 -12.75 -14.13 18.11
C LYS A 34 -14.06 -14.51 17.39
N GLU A 35 -15.17 -13.92 17.80
CA GLU A 35 -16.49 -14.12 17.16
C GLU A 35 -16.50 -13.61 15.71
N ALA A 36 -15.93 -12.43 15.46
CA ALA A 36 -15.78 -11.89 14.11
C ALA A 36 -14.92 -12.80 13.22
N LYS A 37 -13.81 -13.35 13.74
CA LYS A 37 -13.00 -14.33 13.02
C LYS A 37 -13.77 -15.62 12.72
N LYS A 38 -14.58 -16.10 13.65
CA LYS A 38 -15.46 -17.28 13.44
C LYS A 38 -16.50 -17.01 12.34
N LEU A 39 -17.08 -15.80 12.31
CA LEU A 39 -18.01 -15.39 11.26
C LEU A 39 -17.34 -15.29 9.88
N THR A 40 -16.07 -14.88 9.79
CA THR A 40 -15.34 -14.83 8.51
C THR A 40 -14.99 -16.22 7.94
N LEU A 41 -14.89 -17.23 8.80
CA LEU A 41 -14.58 -18.62 8.40
C LEU A 41 -15.82 -19.37 7.89
N ASN A 42 -17.02 -18.98 8.32
CA ASN A 42 -18.29 -19.65 7.97
C ASN A 42 -18.87 -19.28 6.59
N GLY A 43 -18.05 -18.72 5.71
CA GLY A 43 -18.37 -18.61 4.29
C GLY A 43 -19.27 -17.43 3.94
N LYS A 44 -18.83 -16.69 2.93
CA LYS A 44 -19.45 -15.48 2.34
C LYS A 44 -19.18 -14.21 3.16
N LYS A 45 -18.15 -13.46 2.73
CA LYS A 45 -18.05 -12.03 3.01
C LYS A 45 -19.37 -11.40 2.56
N LYS A 46 -20.11 -10.78 3.47
CA LYS A 46 -21.27 -9.97 3.08
C LYS A 46 -20.73 -8.91 2.13
N VAL A 47 -21.11 -9.00 0.85
CA VAL A 47 -20.83 -7.93 -0.11
C VAL A 47 -21.57 -6.72 0.41
N GLU A 48 -20.84 -5.66 0.71
CA GLU A 48 -21.42 -4.38 1.09
C GLU A 48 -22.32 -3.94 -0.06
N LYS A 49 -23.63 -3.88 0.22
CA LYS A 49 -24.60 -3.45 -0.77
C LYS A 49 -24.50 -1.94 -0.83
N ASP A 50 -24.12 -1.43 -1.99
CA ASP A 50 -24.13 0.01 -2.25
C ASP A 50 -25.58 0.51 -2.08
N PRO A 51 -25.84 1.51 -1.21
CA PRO A 51 -27.16 2.10 -1.05
C PRO A 51 -27.69 2.72 -2.36
N GLY A 52 -26.85 2.86 -3.39
CA GLY A 52 -27.25 3.21 -4.74
C GLY A 52 -27.67 4.67 -4.84
N ILE A 53 -28.10 5.05 -6.05
CA ILE A 53 -28.50 6.41 -6.36
C ILE A 53 -29.95 6.62 -5.88
N PRO A 54 -30.20 7.57 -4.95
CA PRO A 54 -31.54 7.90 -4.49
C PRO A 54 -32.47 8.32 -5.63
N ASN A 55 -33.78 8.06 -5.48
CA ASN A 55 -34.74 8.23 -6.57
C ASN A 55 -35.04 9.70 -6.92
N ASP A 56 -34.87 10.62 -5.98
CA ASP A 56 -35.22 12.04 -6.16
C ASP A 56 -34.17 12.83 -6.95
N TRP A 57 -33.14 12.17 -7.46
CA TRP A 57 -32.06 12.86 -8.16
C TRP A 57 -32.44 13.11 -9.64
N PRO A 58 -32.54 14.38 -10.09
CA PRO A 58 -33.05 14.74 -11.41
C PRO A 58 -32.27 14.17 -12.60
N PHE A 59 -31.02 13.74 -12.40
CA PHE A 59 -30.17 13.16 -13.45
C PHE A 59 -29.94 11.65 -13.28
N LYS A 60 -30.73 10.97 -12.44
CA LYS A 60 -30.58 9.54 -12.14
C LYS A 60 -30.54 8.66 -13.38
N GLU A 61 -31.37 8.96 -14.39
CA GLU A 61 -31.41 8.17 -15.63
C GLU A 61 -30.14 8.34 -16.47
N GLN A 62 -29.64 9.58 -16.59
CA GLN A 62 -28.40 9.88 -17.31
C GLN A 62 -27.20 9.23 -16.63
N GLU A 63 -27.14 9.29 -15.31
CA GLU A 63 -26.05 8.67 -14.55
C GLU A 63 -26.12 7.15 -14.60
N LEU A 64 -27.31 6.55 -14.51
CA LEU A 64 -27.47 5.10 -14.61
C LEU A 64 -26.99 4.60 -15.98
N LYS A 65 -27.35 5.31 -17.06
CA LYS A 65 -26.90 5.01 -18.42
C LYS A 65 -25.38 5.19 -18.59
N ALA A 66 -24.80 6.22 -17.99
CA ALA A 66 -23.34 6.42 -17.99
C ALA A 66 -22.61 5.30 -17.22
N LEU A 67 -23.19 4.84 -16.11
CA LEU A 67 -22.64 3.79 -15.26
C LEU A 67 -22.73 2.41 -15.94
N GLU A 68 -23.81 2.13 -16.65
CA GLU A 68 -23.96 0.96 -17.51
C GLU A 68 -22.97 0.97 -18.68
N ALA A 69 -22.83 2.10 -19.38
CA ALA A 69 -21.85 2.25 -20.45
C ALA A 69 -20.41 2.02 -19.95
N ARG A 70 -20.09 2.52 -18.74
CA ARG A 70 -18.79 2.29 -18.10
C ARG A 70 -18.57 0.82 -17.73
N ARG A 71 -19.61 0.14 -17.22
CA ARG A 71 -19.56 -1.31 -16.92
C ARG A 71 -19.39 -2.14 -18.19
N ALA A 72 -20.12 -1.83 -19.25
CA ALA A 72 -20.02 -2.51 -20.54
C ALA A 72 -18.61 -2.40 -21.10
N ARG A 73 -18.05 -1.18 -21.20
CA ARG A 73 -16.66 -0.95 -21.65
C ARG A 73 -15.64 -1.72 -20.82
N ALA A 74 -15.81 -1.79 -19.50
CA ALA A 74 -14.91 -2.53 -18.62
C ALA A 74 -15.01 -4.06 -18.83
N ILE A 75 -16.19 -4.59 -19.14
CA ILE A 75 -16.38 -6.00 -19.46
C ILE A 75 -15.73 -6.32 -20.81
N ASP A 76 -15.98 -5.50 -21.83
CA ASP A 76 -15.43 -5.66 -23.18
C ASP A 76 -13.91 -5.61 -23.17
N GLU A 77 -13.30 -4.66 -22.45
CA GLU A 77 -11.84 -4.55 -22.30
C GLU A 77 -11.24 -5.79 -21.61
N LEU A 78 -11.96 -6.36 -20.64
CA LEU A 78 -11.51 -7.54 -19.90
C LEU A 78 -11.64 -8.81 -20.76
N GLU A 79 -12.66 -8.88 -21.61
CA GLU A 79 -12.83 -9.94 -22.60
C GLU A 79 -11.74 -9.88 -23.68
N GLN A 80 -11.47 -8.69 -24.23
CA GLN A 80 -10.37 -8.47 -25.17
C GLN A 80 -9.02 -8.89 -24.56
N LYS A 81 -8.70 -8.44 -23.35
CA LYS A 81 -7.47 -8.87 -22.66
C LYS A 81 -7.38 -10.38 -22.44
N LYS A 82 -8.51 -11.06 -22.21
CA LYS A 82 -8.56 -12.53 -22.10
C LYS A 82 -8.34 -13.19 -23.46
N ALA A 83 -8.93 -12.67 -24.52
CA ALA A 83 -8.71 -13.13 -25.89
C ALA A 83 -7.24 -12.98 -26.30
N ASP A 84 -6.64 -11.81 -26.10
CA ASP A 84 -5.23 -11.52 -26.39
C ASP A 84 -4.29 -12.44 -25.58
N ARG A 85 -4.63 -12.74 -24.32
CA ARG A 85 -3.85 -13.67 -23.50
C ARG A 85 -3.95 -15.11 -24.03
N LYS A 86 -5.12 -15.54 -24.47
CA LYS A 86 -5.35 -16.87 -25.04
C LYS A 86 -4.67 -17.01 -26.40
N GLU A 87 -4.70 -15.97 -27.22
CA GLU A 87 -4.00 -15.92 -28.51
C GLU A 87 -2.48 -15.97 -28.31
N ARG A 88 -1.92 -15.14 -27.41
CA ARG A 88 -0.49 -15.20 -27.07
C ARG A 88 -0.07 -16.58 -26.55
N ALA A 89 -0.90 -17.23 -25.73
CA ALA A 89 -0.63 -18.58 -25.27
C ALA A 89 -0.66 -19.61 -26.41
N ARG A 90 -1.54 -19.46 -27.40
CA ARG A 90 -1.58 -20.30 -28.61
C ARG A 90 -0.37 -20.07 -29.52
N LYS A 91 0.01 -18.82 -29.78
CA LYS A 91 1.21 -18.46 -30.56
C LYS A 91 2.47 -19.06 -29.93
N ARG A 92 2.63 -18.94 -28.60
CA ARG A 92 3.73 -19.59 -27.85
C ARG A 92 3.73 -21.12 -27.96
N LYS A 93 2.55 -21.76 -27.97
CA LYS A 93 2.43 -23.22 -28.11
C LYS A 93 2.79 -23.71 -29.53
N LEU A 94 2.58 -22.88 -30.55
CA LEU A 94 2.85 -23.20 -31.95
C LEU A 94 4.28 -22.88 -32.41
N GLY A 95 5.15 -22.38 -31.51
CA GLY A 95 6.55 -22.10 -31.83
C GLY A 95 6.77 -20.91 -32.77
N LEU A 96 5.73 -20.13 -33.10
CA LEU A 96 5.87 -18.83 -33.75
C LEU A 96 6.32 -17.82 -32.69
N GLN A 97 7.63 -17.66 -32.57
CA GLN A 97 8.24 -16.58 -31.82
C GLN A 97 8.20 -15.32 -32.68
N GLU A 98 7.14 -14.51 -32.50
CA GLU A 98 7.21 -13.10 -32.88
C GLU A 98 7.98 -12.39 -31.76
N ASP A 99 9.27 -12.15 -32.00
CA ASP A 99 10.06 -11.17 -31.26
C ASP A 99 9.52 -9.77 -31.61
N ASP A 100 8.42 -9.37 -30.96
CA ASP A 100 7.93 -7.99 -31.01
C ASP A 100 8.75 -7.15 -30.02
N ASP A 101 9.83 -6.56 -30.52
CA ASP A 101 10.43 -5.37 -29.96
C ASP A 101 9.46 -4.19 -30.13
N SER A 102 8.74 -3.86 -29.06
CA SER A 102 8.05 -2.58 -28.94
C SER A 102 8.05 -2.09 -27.49
N SER A 103 9.22 -1.63 -27.04
CA SER A 103 9.37 -0.50 -26.10
C SER A 103 8.41 -0.47 -24.89
N LYS A 104 8.23 -1.58 -24.18
CA LYS A 104 7.49 -1.67 -22.89
C LYS A 104 8.12 -2.65 -21.88
N VAL A 105 9.41 -2.94 -22.01
CA VAL A 105 10.13 -3.89 -21.13
C VAL A 105 11.22 -3.17 -20.34
N VAL A 106 10.81 -2.33 -19.38
CA VAL A 106 11.61 -2.07 -18.17
C VAL A 106 10.69 -1.81 -16.96
N VAL A 107 9.59 -2.58 -16.81
CA VAL A 107 8.76 -2.53 -15.58
C VAL A 107 8.21 -3.91 -15.19
N SER A 108 8.67 -5.00 -15.80
CA SER A 108 8.18 -6.35 -15.49
C SER A 108 8.84 -6.99 -14.27
N ASP A 109 10.07 -6.59 -13.90
CA ASP A 109 10.81 -7.22 -12.80
C ASP A 109 10.79 -6.44 -11.47
N THR A 110 10.02 -5.35 -11.38
CA THR A 110 9.78 -4.63 -10.11
C THR A 110 8.48 -5.08 -9.41
N LYS A 111 7.83 -6.16 -9.87
CA LYS A 111 6.61 -6.69 -9.25
C LYS A 111 6.85 -7.50 -7.99
N ASP A 112 8.07 -8.00 -7.78
CA ASP A 112 8.35 -8.87 -6.64
C ASP A 112 8.64 -8.11 -5.34
N PHE A 113 8.78 -6.79 -5.38
CA PHE A 113 8.98 -5.96 -4.18
C PHE A 113 7.78 -5.08 -3.80
N ALA A 114 6.66 -5.21 -4.53
CA ALA A 114 5.43 -4.47 -4.27
C ALA A 114 4.51 -5.09 -3.22
N THR A 115 4.96 -6.14 -2.53
CA THR A 115 4.17 -6.97 -1.61
C THR A 115 4.41 -6.71 -0.12
N VAL A 116 5.11 -5.62 0.24
CA VAL A 116 5.27 -5.23 1.65
C VAL A 116 4.70 -3.83 1.87
N GLY A 117 3.46 -3.80 2.40
CA GLY A 117 3.00 -2.75 3.30
C GLY A 117 2.38 -1.49 2.69
N LYS A 118 1.04 -1.40 2.86
CA LYS A 118 0.18 -0.20 2.87
C LYS A 118 -0.05 0.56 1.55
N THR A 119 -1.29 1.04 1.45
CA THR A 119 -1.84 2.02 0.51
C THR A 119 -0.78 2.89 -0.15
N ARG A 120 -0.42 2.58 -1.39
CA ARG A 120 0.51 3.39 -2.19
C ARG A 120 -0.20 4.63 -2.69
N ASP A 121 0.23 5.79 -2.22
CA ASP A 121 -0.18 7.06 -2.76
C ASP A 121 0.33 7.20 -4.21
N THR A 122 -0.46 7.84 -5.07
CA THR A 122 -0.14 7.98 -6.50
C THR A 122 1.18 8.75 -6.71
N SER A 123 1.56 9.57 -5.73
CA SER A 123 2.82 10.31 -5.63
C SER A 123 4.05 9.39 -5.64
N ASP A 124 4.05 8.30 -4.87
CA ASP A 124 5.22 7.44 -4.69
C ASP A 124 5.65 6.82 -6.03
N ARG A 125 4.67 6.46 -6.86
CA ARG A 125 4.92 5.89 -8.18
C ARG A 125 5.53 6.90 -9.15
N ALA A 126 5.25 8.20 -9.00
CA ALA A 126 5.90 9.23 -9.81
C ALA A 126 7.37 9.40 -9.39
N PHE A 127 7.64 9.45 -8.07
CA PHE A 127 9.00 9.53 -7.55
C PHE A 127 9.88 8.35 -7.97
N TYR A 128 9.35 7.13 -7.95
CA TYR A 128 10.10 5.96 -8.42
C TYR A 128 10.47 6.04 -9.91
N LYS A 129 9.62 6.62 -10.76
CA LYS A 129 9.94 6.78 -12.18
C LYS A 129 11.10 7.74 -12.37
N ASP A 130 11.11 8.85 -11.63
CA ASP A 130 12.18 9.84 -11.75
C ASP A 130 13.48 9.34 -11.13
N LEU A 131 13.42 8.57 -10.04
CA LEU A 131 14.57 7.88 -9.48
C LEU A 131 15.23 6.94 -10.49
N VAL A 132 14.46 6.12 -11.21
CA VAL A 132 15.01 5.21 -12.23
C VAL A 132 15.71 5.99 -13.35
N LYS A 133 15.12 7.09 -13.84
CA LYS A 133 15.77 7.95 -14.84
C LYS A 133 17.09 8.55 -14.36
N VAL A 134 17.13 9.02 -13.10
CA VAL A 134 18.34 9.59 -12.50
C VAL A 134 19.42 8.52 -12.39
N ILE A 135 19.05 7.32 -11.93
CA ILE A 135 19.96 6.18 -11.86
C ILE A 135 20.47 5.82 -13.25
N GLU A 136 19.61 5.77 -14.28
CA GLU A 136 19.99 5.49 -15.67
C GLU A 136 21.02 6.48 -16.21
N ALA A 137 20.82 7.77 -15.99
CA ALA A 137 21.67 8.84 -16.51
C ALA A 137 22.98 9.07 -15.73
N SER A 138 23.14 8.46 -14.54
CA SER A 138 24.30 8.69 -13.68
C SER A 138 25.29 7.51 -13.71
N ASP A 139 26.58 7.83 -13.78
CA ASP A 139 27.68 6.86 -13.62
C ASP A 139 28.03 6.64 -12.14
N VAL A 140 27.90 7.69 -11.32
CA VAL A 140 28.20 7.66 -9.88
C VAL A 140 26.99 8.13 -9.07
N LEU A 141 26.58 7.34 -8.09
CA LEU A 141 25.48 7.62 -7.18
C LEU A 141 26.01 7.76 -5.74
N LEU A 142 25.62 8.85 -5.07
CA LEU A 142 25.94 9.08 -3.66
C LEU A 142 24.72 8.82 -2.79
N GLU A 143 24.82 7.84 -1.92
CA GLU A 143 23.81 7.58 -0.89
C GLU A 143 24.24 8.24 0.43
N VAL A 144 23.51 9.27 0.82
CA VAL A 144 23.81 10.04 2.03
C VAL A 144 23.16 9.38 3.24
N LEU A 145 23.98 8.95 4.19
CA LEU A 145 23.60 8.29 5.44
C LEU A 145 23.76 9.26 6.62
N ASP A 146 22.88 9.21 7.62
CA ASP A 146 23.06 9.96 8.88
C ASP A 146 23.96 9.17 9.83
N ALA A 147 25.06 9.75 10.30
CA ALA A 147 26.05 9.06 11.13
C ALA A 147 25.48 8.50 12.45
N ARG A 148 24.36 9.07 12.95
CA ARG A 148 23.69 8.58 14.17
C ARG A 148 22.92 7.28 13.96
N ASP A 149 22.41 7.06 12.74
CA ASP A 149 21.69 5.85 12.36
C ASP A 149 21.94 5.52 10.87
N PRO A 150 23.15 5.02 10.56
CA PRO A 150 23.53 4.74 9.18
C PRO A 150 22.82 3.51 8.61
N LEU A 151 22.27 2.62 9.46
CA LEU A 151 21.52 1.44 9.00
C LEU A 151 20.06 1.78 8.73
N GLY A 152 19.45 2.65 9.54
CA GLY A 152 18.05 3.08 9.34
C GLY A 152 17.85 4.04 8.17
N THR A 153 18.90 4.80 7.82
CA THR A 153 18.88 5.70 6.65
C THR A 153 19.35 5.04 5.35
N ARG A 154 19.80 3.78 5.40
CA ARG A 154 20.30 3.02 4.25
C ARG A 154 19.19 2.26 3.53
N CYS A 155 19.22 2.28 2.21
CA CYS A 155 18.19 1.70 1.35
C CYS A 155 18.75 0.57 0.48
N ILE A 156 18.92 -0.61 1.09
CA ILE A 156 19.50 -1.84 0.48
C ILE A 156 18.83 -2.23 -0.85
N ASP A 157 17.52 -1.99 -0.97
CA ASP A 157 16.78 -2.35 -2.19
C ASP A 157 17.19 -1.51 -3.39
N ILE A 158 17.51 -0.23 -3.17
CA ILE A 158 18.02 0.67 -4.21
C ILE A 158 19.46 0.28 -4.56
N GLU A 159 20.30 -0.05 -3.58
CA GLU A 159 21.68 -0.51 -3.84
C GLU A 159 21.69 -1.75 -4.74
N LYS A 160 20.86 -2.75 -4.42
CA LYS A 160 20.71 -3.97 -5.23
C LYS A 160 20.19 -3.66 -6.63
N MET A 161 19.32 -2.66 -6.77
CA MET A 161 18.81 -2.23 -8.07
C MET A 161 19.92 -1.60 -8.91
N VAL A 162 20.68 -0.66 -8.34
CA VAL A 162 21.83 -0.02 -9.00
C VAL A 162 22.86 -1.07 -9.44
N MET A 163 23.22 -1.99 -8.54
CA MET A 163 24.18 -3.07 -8.84
C MET A 163 23.70 -4.01 -9.96
N LYS A 164 22.39 -4.17 -10.15
CA LYS A 164 21.82 -4.98 -11.25
C LYS A 164 21.79 -4.24 -12.59
N MET A 165 21.77 -2.90 -12.58
CA MET A 165 21.62 -2.10 -13.80
C MET A 165 22.91 -2.01 -14.62
N GLY A 166 24.07 -2.24 -14.01
CA GLY A 166 25.33 -2.39 -14.75
C GLY A 166 26.56 -2.35 -13.84
N PRO A 167 27.67 -2.97 -14.25
CA PRO A 167 28.93 -2.97 -13.50
C PRO A 167 29.63 -1.59 -13.51
N ASP A 168 29.30 -0.75 -14.49
CA ASP A 168 29.93 0.57 -14.68
C ASP A 168 29.38 1.63 -13.72
N LYS A 169 28.33 1.30 -12.96
CA LYS A 169 27.72 2.21 -12.00
C LYS A 169 28.34 2.07 -10.62
N HIS A 170 28.88 3.17 -10.12
CA HIS A 170 29.50 3.22 -8.80
C HIS A 170 28.52 3.79 -7.77
N LEU A 171 28.30 3.03 -6.69
CA LEU A 171 27.57 3.49 -5.52
C LEU A 171 28.54 3.87 -4.40
N VAL A 172 28.47 5.11 -3.92
CA VAL A 172 29.29 5.63 -2.83
C VAL A 172 28.41 5.99 -1.64
N LEU A 173 28.71 5.42 -0.48
CA LEU A 173 28.02 5.74 0.78
C LEU A 173 28.70 6.93 1.45
N LEU A 174 27.97 8.02 1.69
CA LEU A 174 28.46 9.23 2.32
C LEU A 174 27.85 9.39 3.71
N LEU A 175 28.67 9.28 4.76
CA LEU A 175 28.24 9.54 6.13
C LEU A 175 28.21 11.05 6.42
N ASN A 176 27.01 11.56 6.68
CA ASN A 176 26.74 12.96 7.01
C ASN A 176 26.43 13.12 8.51
N LYS A 177 26.61 14.34 9.04
CA LYS A 177 26.38 14.70 10.45
C LYS A 177 27.28 13.98 11.46
N ILE A 178 28.54 13.78 11.09
CA ILE A 178 29.55 13.13 11.93
C ILE A 178 29.83 13.87 13.25
N ASP A 179 29.51 15.17 13.30
CA ASP A 179 29.63 16.02 14.49
C ASP A 179 28.72 15.56 15.64
N LEU A 180 27.61 14.89 15.32
CA LEU A 180 26.63 14.44 16.31
C LEU A 180 27.01 13.09 16.94
N VAL A 181 28.10 12.47 16.51
CA VAL A 181 28.58 11.19 17.04
C VAL A 181 29.94 11.41 17.70
N PRO A 182 30.13 10.94 18.95
CA PRO A 182 31.44 11.03 19.62
C PRO A 182 32.53 10.35 18.81
N ARG A 183 33.75 10.90 18.85
CA ARG A 183 34.92 10.32 18.14
C ARG A 183 35.48 9.06 18.81
N GLU A 184 35.10 8.82 20.06
CA GLU A 184 35.61 7.74 20.90
C GLU A 184 34.45 6.80 21.24
N LEU A 185 34.68 5.49 21.05
CA LEU A 185 33.81 4.38 21.48
C LEU A 185 34.32 3.83 22.80
#